data_AF-A0A9P3Q2K0-F1
#
_entry.id   AF-A0A9P3Q2K0-F1
#
_cell.length_a   1.000
_cell.length_b   1.000
_cell.length_c   1.000
_cell.angle_alpha   90.00
_cell.angle_beta   90.00
_cell.angle_gamma   90.00
#
_symmetry.space_group_name_H-M   'P 1'
#
loop_
_entity.id
_entity.type
_entity.pdbx_description
1 polymer ?
#
loop_
_entity_poly.entity_id
_entity_poly.type
_entity_poly.pdbx_seq_one_letter_code
_entity_poly.pdbx_strand_id
1 'polypeptide(L)'
;MFARSAVAVLGAGGGIGQPLSLLLKSDHLVTGLSLYDIRGAPGVAADVSHVDTASEVNGYAADQLDEALQGANVVVIPAGVPASLE
;
A
#
# COMPACT_ATOMS: atom_id res chain seq x y z
N MET A 1 -3.56 6.76 24.03
CA MET A 1 -3.63 5.54 23.20
C MET A 1 -3.72 6.01 21.76
N PHE A 2 -2.69 5.79 20.94
CA PHE A 2 -2.71 6.23 19.54
C PHE A 2 -3.67 5.33 18.75
N ALA A 3 -4.48 5.92 17.86
CA ALA A 3 -5.35 5.17 16.98
C ALA A 3 -4.50 4.39 15.98
N ARG A 4 -4.58 3.06 16.03
CA ARG A 4 -3.97 2.16 15.04
C ARG A 4 -4.75 2.28 13.74
N SER A 5 -4.05 2.50 12.63
CA SER A 5 -4.66 2.82 11.34
C SER A 5 -4.43 1.69 10.33
N ALA A 6 -5.50 1.25 9.69
CA ALA A 6 -5.44 0.48 8.45
C ALA A 6 -5.32 1.44 7.27
N VAL A 7 -4.32 1.23 6.42
CA VAL A 7 -4.00 2.11 5.29
C VAL A 7 -4.07 1.33 3.99
N ALA A 8 -4.74 1.89 2.99
CA ALA A 8 -4.72 1.38 1.62
C ALA A 8 -3.89 2.30 0.70
N VAL A 9 -3.03 1.73 -0.14
CA VAL A 9 -2.25 2.44 -1.16
C VAL A 9 -2.73 2.00 -2.54
N LEU A 10 -3.32 2.93 -3.30
CA LEU A 10 -3.78 2.69 -4.66
C LEU A 10 -2.74 3.19 -5.66
N GLY A 11 -2.06 2.27 -6.35
CA GLY A 11 -0.87 2.56 -7.16
C GLY A 11 0.43 2.08 -6.52
N ALA A 12 0.35 1.03 -5.69
CA ALA A 12 1.47 0.51 -4.92
C ALA A 12 2.59 -0.11 -5.78
N GLY A 13 2.28 -0.52 -7.00
CA GLY A 13 3.25 -1.06 -7.96
C GLY A 13 4.09 0.02 -8.66
N GLY A 14 3.65 1.28 -8.61
CA GLY A 14 4.32 2.42 -9.25
C GLY A 14 5.59 2.89 -8.53
N GLY A 15 6.38 3.74 -9.19
CA GLY A 15 7.64 4.25 -8.66
C GLY A 15 7.53 5.08 -7.38
N ILE A 16 6.37 5.69 -7.11
CA ILE A 16 6.08 6.37 -5.83
C ILE A 16 5.47 5.37 -4.84
N GLY A 17 4.58 4.49 -5.31
CA GLY A 17 3.86 3.55 -4.47
C GLY A 17 4.77 2.58 -3.73
N GLN A 18 5.82 2.06 -4.38
CA GLN A 18 6.75 1.12 -3.76
C GLN A 18 7.49 1.71 -2.54
N PRO A 19 8.24 2.83 -2.67
CA PRO A 19 8.92 3.42 -1.52
C PRO A 19 7.95 3.94 -0.46
N LEU A 20 6.79 4.48 -0.87
CA LEU A 20 5.74 4.89 0.08
C LEU A 20 5.24 3.71 0.91
N SER A 21 5.02 2.55 0.29
CA SER A 21 4.56 1.33 0.98
C SER A 21 5.57 0.84 2.01
N LEU A 22 6.87 0.90 1.69
CA LEU A 22 7.93 0.56 2.64
C LEU A 22 7.99 1.52 3.83
N LEU A 23 7.84 2.83 3.59
CA LEU A 23 7.80 3.83 4.66
C LEU A 23 6.59 3.62 5.58
N LEU A 24 5.41 3.36 5.00
CA LEU A 24 4.18 3.08 5.77
C LEU A 24 4.31 1.79 6.59
N LYS A 25 4.92 0.73 6.06
CA LYS A 25 5.24 -0.50 6.80
C LYS A 25 6.14 -0.24 8.01
N SER A 26 6.96 0.81 7.97
CA SER A 26 7.88 1.19 9.06
C SER A 26 7.21 2.09 10.10
N ASP A 27 6.02 2.62 9.83
CA ASP A 27 5.29 3.50 10.76
C ASP A 27 4.52 2.67 11.80
N HIS A 28 4.83 2.87 13.08
CA HIS A 28 4.18 2.16 14.20
C HIS A 28 2.68 2.47 14.37
N LEU A 29 2.18 3.53 13.73
CA LEU A 29 0.74 3.85 13.71
C LEU A 29 -0.01 3.03 12.67
N VAL A 30 0.67 2.47 11.67
CA VAL A 30 0.09 1.61 10.65
C VAL A 30 0.13 0.16 11.15
N THR A 31 -1.05 -0.45 11.25
CA THR A 31 -1.16 -1.86 11.70
C THR A 31 -1.65 -2.80 10.62
N GLY A 32 -2.24 -2.26 9.55
CA GLY A 32 -2.62 -3.00 8.36
C GLY A 32 -2.33 -2.16 7.13
N LEU A 33 -1.70 -2.78 6.14
CA LEU A 33 -1.30 -2.13 4.89
C LEU A 33 -1.83 -2.92 3.71
N SER A 34 -2.83 -2.37 3.02
CA SER A 34 -3.38 -2.92 1.79
C SER A 34 -2.74 -2.26 0.59
N LEU A 35 -2.07 -3.04 -0.25
CA LEU A 35 -1.39 -2.56 -1.45
C LEU A 35 -2.19 -2.98 -2.68
N TYR A 36 -2.71 -2.01 -3.42
CA TYR A 36 -3.44 -2.25 -4.66
C TYR A 36 -2.70 -1.64 -5.84
N ASP A 37 -2.68 -2.35 -6.95
CA ASP A 37 -2.28 -1.83 -8.25
C ASP A 37 -2.87 -2.71 -9.35
N ILE A 38 -3.07 -2.14 -10.53
CA ILE A 38 -3.44 -2.90 -11.72
C ILE A 38 -2.33 -3.91 -12.10
N ARG A 39 -1.07 -3.68 -11.67
CA ARG A 39 0.05 -4.58 -11.90
C ARG A 39 1.02 -4.58 -10.72
N GLY A 40 1.48 -5.77 -10.31
CA GLY A 40 2.64 -5.93 -9.43
C GLY A 40 2.39 -5.78 -7.93
N ALA A 41 1.24 -5.26 -7.49
CA ALA A 41 0.92 -5.09 -6.07
C ALA A 41 1.09 -6.35 -5.20
N PRO A 42 0.68 -7.56 -5.62
CA PRO A 42 0.96 -8.79 -4.85
C PRO A 42 2.45 -9.06 -4.62
N GLY A 43 3.30 -8.76 -5.61
CA GLY A 43 4.76 -8.91 -5.48
C GLY A 43 5.35 -7.86 -4.54
N VAL A 44 4.93 -6.61 -4.66
CA VAL A 44 5.34 -5.54 -3.75
C VAL A 44 4.93 -5.85 -2.31
N ALA A 45 3.72 -6.35 -2.09
CA ALA A 45 3.27 -6.76 -0.77
C ALA A 45 4.09 -7.92 -0.20
N ALA A 46 4.43 -8.92 -1.01
CA ALA A 46 5.33 -9.98 -0.60
C ALA A 46 6.68 -9.42 -0.14
N ASP A 47 7.31 -8.55 -0.92
CA ASP A 47 8.60 -7.94 -0.55
C ASP A 47 8.49 -7.11 0.74
N VAL A 48 7.49 -6.23 0.84
CA VAL A 48 7.28 -5.35 2.00
C VAL A 48 6.89 -6.12 3.27
N SER A 49 6.20 -7.26 3.14
CA SER A 49 5.78 -8.09 4.27
C SER A 49 6.96 -8.69 5.07
N HIS A 50 8.13 -8.85 4.44
CA HIS A 50 9.33 -9.40 5.10
C HIS A 50 10.01 -8.42 6.07
N VAL A 51 9.61 -7.14 6.05
CA VAL A 51 10.16 -6.14 6.97
C VAL A 51 9.63 -6.42 8.38
N ASP A 52 10.54 -6.55 9.34
CA ASP A 52 10.27 -6.93 10.74
C ASP A 52 9.60 -5.78 11.52
N THR A 53 8.32 -5.55 11.23
CA THR A 53 7.45 -4.63 11.94
C THR A 53 6.07 -5.24 12.14
N ALA A 54 5.32 -4.72 13.10
CA ALA A 54 4.03 -5.29 13.50
C ALA A 54 2.88 -5.12 12.48
N SER A 55 3.02 -4.30 11.44
CA SER A 55 1.95 -4.09 10.45
C SER A 55 1.76 -5.35 9.59
N GLU A 56 0.54 -5.82 9.46
CA GLU A 56 0.19 -6.81 8.44
C GLU A 56 0.17 -6.15 7.05
N VAL A 57 0.54 -6.90 6.01
CA VAL A 57 0.61 -6.40 4.63
C VAL A 57 -0.09 -7.38 3.71
N ASN A 58 -1.02 -6.88 2.89
CA ASN A 58 -1.72 -7.67 1.89
C ASN A 58 -1.63 -6.98 0.53
N GLY A 59 -1.46 -7.76 -0.54
CA GLY A 59 -1.41 -7.27 -1.91
C GLY A 59 -2.62 -7.70 -2.71
N TYR A 60 -3.19 -6.78 -3.46
CA TYR A 60 -4.44 -6.92 -4.20
C TYR A 60 -4.20 -6.65 -5.69
N ALA A 61 -4.64 -7.58 -6.53
CA ALA A 61 -4.55 -7.46 -7.97
C ALA A 61 -5.65 -6.54 -8.55
N ALA A 62 -5.62 -6.31 -9.86
CA ALA A 62 -6.46 -5.33 -10.55
C ALA A 62 -7.97 -5.46 -10.29
N ASP A 63 -8.46 -6.68 -10.09
CA ASP A 63 -9.86 -7.06 -9.87
C ASP A 63 -10.28 -7.05 -8.40
N GLN A 64 -9.38 -6.69 -7.48
CA GLN A 64 -9.60 -6.78 -6.03
C GLN A 64 -9.60 -5.42 -5.32
N LEU A 65 -10.10 -4.39 -5.99
CA LEU A 65 -10.12 -3.02 -5.44
C LEU A 65 -11.01 -2.91 -4.20
N ASP A 66 -12.17 -3.57 -4.21
CA ASP A 66 -13.14 -3.52 -3.11
C ASP A 66 -12.55 -4.15 -1.84
N GLU A 67 -11.85 -5.27 -1.98
CA GLU A 67 -11.14 -5.94 -0.88
C GLU A 67 -9.97 -5.10 -0.36
N ALA A 68 -9.23 -4.40 -1.25
CA ALA A 68 -8.14 -3.52 -0.83
C ALA A 68 -8.61 -2.34 0.02
N LEU A 69 -9.85 -1.88 -0.20
CA LEU A 69 -10.46 -0.74 0.51
C LEU A 69 -11.21 -1.16 1.79
N GLN A 70 -11.48 -2.45 1.97
CA GLN A 70 -12.28 -2.94 3.07
C GLN A 70 -11.63 -2.60 4.43
N GLY A 71 -12.32 -1.77 5.23
CA GLY A 71 -11.87 -1.39 6.57
C GLY A 71 -10.71 -0.38 6.60
N ALA A 72 -10.29 0.17 5.46
CA ALA A 72 -9.26 1.20 5.41
C ALA A 72 -9.72 2.47 6.15
N ASN A 73 -8.88 2.98 7.05
CA ASN A 73 -9.10 4.28 7.72
C ASN A 73 -8.53 5.43 6.90
N VAL A 74 -7.44 5.17 6.17
CA VAL A 74 -6.75 6.12 5.30
C VAL A 74 -6.53 5.46 3.95
N VAL A 75 -6.79 6.21 2.88
CA VAL A 75 -6.49 5.78 1.51
C VAL A 75 -5.54 6.80 0.90
N VAL A 76 -4.38 6.33 0.44
CA VAL A 76 -3.38 7.15 -0.27
C VAL A 76 -3.37 6.73 -1.72
N ILE A 77 -3.47 7.71 -2.63
CA ILE A 77 -3.62 7.45 -4.08
C ILE A 77 -2.43 8.06 -4.82
N PRO A 78 -1.26 7.39 -4.84
CA PRO A 78 -0.14 7.76 -5.71
C PRO A 78 -0.34 7.33 -7.17
N ALA A 79 -1.38 6.54 -7.48
CA ALA A 79 -1.71 6.13 -8.84
C ALA A 79 -1.83 7.34 -9.76
N GLY A 80 -1.14 7.29 -10.90
CA GLY A 80 -1.14 8.35 -11.88
C GLY A 80 -0.16 8.07 -13.00
N VAL A 81 -0.30 8.80 -14.10
CA VAL A 81 0.67 8.79 -15.19
C VAL A 81 1.73 9.82 -14.87
N PRO A 82 3.03 9.48 -14.92
CA PRO A 82 4.10 10.47 -14.77
C PRO A 82 3.91 11.60 -15.77
N ALA A 83 3.99 12.85 -15.32
CA ALA A 83 4.03 13.97 -16.24
C ALA A 83 5.30 13.84 -17.10
N SER A 84 5.13 13.82 -18.42
CA SER A 84 6.27 13.96 -19.33
C SER A 84 6.85 15.35 -19.14
N LEU A 85 8.16 15.42 -18.86
CA LEU A 85 8.93 16.65 -19.02
C LEU A 85 9.16 16.84 -20.52
N GLU A 86 8.14 17.33 -21.23
CA GLU A 86 8.33 17.95 -22.56
C GLU A 86 8.39 19.47 -22.42
#